data_AF-A0A424K023-F1
#
_entry.id   AF-A0A424K023-F1
#
_cell.length_a   1.000
_cell.length_b   1.000
_cell.length_c   1.000
_cell.angle_alpha   90.00
_cell.angle_beta   90.00
_cell.angle_gamma   90.00
#
_symmetry.space_group_name_H-M   'P 1'
#
loop_
_entity.id
_entity.type
_entity.pdbx_description
1 polymer ?
#
loop_
_entity_poly.entity_id
_entity_poly.type
_entity_poly.pdbx_seq_one_letter_code
_entity_poly.pdbx_strand_id
1 'polypeptide(L)' 'MTALLYRGHSYEAQAASPKACVQLTYRRKHYNTCREEVAHNPHPRLTYRGVSYAK' A
#
# COMPACT_ATOMS: atom_id res chain seq x y z
N MET A 1 -4.38 8.89 16.78
CA MET A 1 -4.65 7.45 16.96
C MET A 1 -5.99 7.32 17.67
N THR A 2 -6.98 6.70 17.05
CA THR A 2 -8.35 6.63 17.59
C THR A 2 -8.48 5.37 18.45
N ALA A 3 -8.67 5.54 19.76
CA ALA A 3 -8.99 4.43 20.65
C ALA A 3 -10.48 4.08 20.51
N LEU A 4 -10.80 2.80 20.28
CA LEU A 4 -12.17 2.32 20.23
C LEU A 4 -12.59 1.85 21.63
N LEU A 5 -13.68 2.42 22.15
CA LEU A 5 -14.26 2.03 23.43
C LEU A 5 -15.38 1.01 23.19
N TYR A 6 -15.24 -0.20 23.75
CA TYR A 6 -16.26 -1.24 23.68
C TYR A 6 -16.37 -1.98 25.01
N ARG A 7 -17.58 -2.02 25.58
CA ARG A 7 -17.89 -2.68 26.88
C ARG A 7 -16.97 -2.28 28.03
N GLY A 8 -16.61 -1.00 28.11
CA GLY A 8 -15.71 -0.49 29.16
C GLY A 8 -14.22 -0.82 28.95
N HIS A 9 -13.87 -1.47 27.84
CA HIS A 9 -12.47 -1.71 27.45
C HIS A 9 -12.04 -0.74 26.35
N SER A 10 -10.84 -0.18 26.50
CA SER A 10 -10.16 0.62 25.49
C SER A 10 -9.28 -0.28 24.63
N TYR A 11 -9.61 -0.36 23.34
CA TYR A 11 -8.78 -1.03 22.35
C TYR A 11 -7.95 0.03 21.63
N GLU A 12 -6.65 0.03 21.91
CA GLU A 12 -5.71 0.84 21.18
C GLU A 12 -5.35 0.14 19.86
N ALA A 13 -5.39 0.89 18.76
CA ALA A 13 -4.78 0.42 17.53
C ALA A 13 -3.26 0.44 17.71
N GLN A 14 -2.61 -0.73 17.78
CA GLN A 14 -1.17 -0.81 17.69
C GLN A 14 -0.69 -0.12 16.41
N ALA A 15 0.36 0.69 16.54
CA ALA A 15 1.06 1.24 15.40
C ALA A 15 1.48 0.09 14.47
N ALA A 16 1.12 0.19 13.19
CA ALA A 16 1.58 -0.76 12.20
C ALA A 16 3.11 -0.78 12.23
N SER A 17 3.69 -1.98 12.35
CA SER A 17 5.14 -2.13 12.25
C SER A 17 5.60 -1.66 10.87
N PRO A 18 6.79 -1.06 10.75
CA PRO A 18 7.33 -0.69 9.46
C PRO A 18 7.41 -1.95 8.62
N LYS A 19 6.75 -1.92 7.45
CA LYS A 19 6.71 -3.07 6.55
C LYS A 19 8.15 -3.32 6.07
N ALA A 20 8.76 -4.41 6.54
CA ALA A 20 10.07 -4.79 6.07
C ALA A 20 9.98 -5.23 4.60
N CYS A 21 10.76 -4.59 3.73
CA CYS A 21 10.89 -5.00 2.35
C CYS A 21 11.62 -6.33 2.26
N VAL A 22 10.89 -7.38 1.88
CA VAL A 22 11.47 -8.71 1.68
C VAL A 22 11.45 -9.06 0.20
N GLN A 23 12.60 -9.50 -0.32
CA GLN A 23 12.73 -10.05 -1.66
C GLN A 23 12.42 -11.55 -1.61
N LEU A 24 11.36 -11.95 -2.31
CA LEU A 24 10.96 -13.35 -2.41
C LEU A 24 11.54 -13.95 -3.69
N THR A 25 12.11 -15.15 -3.62
CA THR A 25 12.61 -15.86 -4.79
C THR A 25 11.80 -17.14 -4.99
N TYR A 26 11.11 -17.27 -6.12
CA TYR A 26 10.33 -18.45 -6.47
C TYR A 26 10.57 -18.85 -7.93
N ARG A 27 10.84 -20.14 -8.18
CA ARG A 27 11.11 -20.69 -9.53
C ARG A 27 12.05 -19.81 -10.37
N ARG A 28 13.16 -19.37 -9.76
CA ARG A 28 14.19 -18.50 -10.37
C ARG A 28 13.71 -17.08 -10.73
N LYS A 29 12.56 -16.65 -10.23
CA LYS A 29 12.05 -15.29 -10.36
C LYS A 29 12.13 -14.58 -9.01
N HIS A 30 12.51 -13.31 -9.05
CA HIS A 30 12.56 -12.43 -7.89
C HIS A 30 11.31 -11.56 -7.83
N TYR A 31 10.70 -11.48 -6.67
CA TYR A 31 9.49 -10.72 -6.41
C TYR A 31 9.74 -9.78 -5.24
N ASN A 32 9.65 -8.48 -5.49
CA ASN A 32 9.78 -7.47 -4.45
C ASN A 32 8.40 -7.23 -3.83
N THR A 33 8.29 -7.42 -2.51
CA THR A 33 7.04 -7.18 -1.75
C THR A 33 6.83 -5.72 -1.39
N CYS A 34 7.87 -4.89 -1.60
CA CYS A 34 7.79 -3.44 -1.54
C CYS A 34 7.42 -2.89 -2.90
N ARG A 35 6.12 -2.64 -3.05
CA ARG A 35 5.55 -1.85 -4.13
C ARG A 35 5.46 -0.38 -3.69
N GLU A 36 6.54 0.15 -3.11
CA GLU A 36 6.52 1.49 -2.50
C GLU A 36 6.48 2.63 -3.53
N GLU A 37 6.79 2.39 -4.81
CA GLU A 37 6.84 3.49 -5.80
C GLU A 37 5.66 3.56 -6.78
N VAL A 38 4.68 2.65 -6.72
CA VAL A 38 3.46 2.82 -7.54
C VAL A 38 2.47 3.78 -6.86
N ALA A 39 2.64 4.05 -5.56
CA ALA A 39 1.87 5.05 -4.84
C ALA A 39 2.28 6.50 -5.17
N HIS A 40 3.43 6.71 -5.84
CA HIS A 40 3.90 8.06 -6.22
C HIS A 40 3.38 8.57 -7.56
N ASN A 41 2.47 7.85 -8.24
CA ASN A 41 1.65 8.44 -9.29
C ASN A 41 0.27 8.76 -8.72
N PRO A 42 0.05 9.96 -8.15
CA PRO A 42 -1.24 10.33 -7.60
C PRO A 42 -2.36 10.28 -8.66
N HIS A 43 -2.03 10.46 -9.95
CA HIS A 43 -2.98 10.43 -11.06
C HIS A 43 -2.41 9.61 -12.23
N PRO A 44 -2.76 8.33 -12.40
CA PRO A 44 -2.48 7.64 -13.64
C PRO A 44 -3.26 8.35 -14.75
N ARG A 45 -2.58 9.14 -15.59
CA ARG A 45 -3.15 9.64 -16.84
C ARG A 45 -3.54 8.43 -17.67
N LEU A 46 -4.83 8.21 -17.84
CA LEU A 46 -5.33 7.13 -18.67
C LEU A 46 -5.27 7.58 -20.13
N THR A 47 -4.47 6.89 -20.95
CA THR A 47 -4.41 7.16 -22.39
C THR A 47 -5.26 6.13 -23.12
N TYR A 48 -6.33 6.57 -23.79
CA TYR A 48 -7.16 5.71 -24.63
C TYR A 48 -7.33 6.34 -26.02
N ARG A 49 -6.99 5.60 -27.07
CA ARG A 49 -7.02 6.05 -28.48
C ARG A 49 -6.30 7.39 -28.72
N GLY A 50 -5.17 7.59 -28.06
CA GLY A 50 -4.37 8.82 -28.19
C GLY A 50 -4.88 10.02 -27.38
N VAL A 51 -6.00 9.87 -26.67
CA VAL A 51 -6.54 10.91 -25.79
C VAL A 51 -6.12 10.62 -24.35
N SER A 52 -5.54 11.62 -23.69
CA SER A 52 -5.14 11.53 -22.28
C SER A 52 -6.22 12.11 -21.39
N TYR A 53 -6.68 11.32 -20.41
CA TYR A 53 -7.65 11.75 -19.41
C TYR A 53 -6.92 11.94 -18.08
N ALA A 54 -7.04 13.13 -17.51
CA ALA A 54 -6.74 13.38 -16.10
C ALA A 54 -8.04 13.24 -15.31
N LYS A 55 -7.98 12.66 -14.11
CA LYS A 55 -9.11 12.61 -13.19
C LYS A 55 -9.25 13.94 -12.47
#